data_AF-A0A1Z9Q1K9-F1
#
_entry.id   AF-A0A1Z9Q1K9-F1
#
_cell.length_a   1.000
_cell.length_b   1.000
_cell.length_c   1.000
_cell.angle_alpha   90.00
_cell.angle_beta   90.00
_cell.angle_gamma   90.00
#
_symmetry.space_group_name_H-M   'P 1'
#
loop_
_entity.id
_entity.type
_entity.pdbx_description
1 polymer ?
#
loop_
_entity_poly.entity_id
_entity_poly.type
_entity_poly.pdbx_seq_one_letter_code
_entity_poly.pdbx_strand_id
1 'polypeptide(L)'
;MAIQQAFMVLGIVPPNYETYETPGTYSVNVPPGITEVSIMAIGAGGGGQIESGVAGGGGGGLIWSDNISVSPSEVLEVHVGAAGTGESATGIAHTGGESYVRRQNGEYILRSYGGNSGIGNTAFGGIGLYNFGNGKIVQGGNSNSTNTQ
;
A
#
# COMPACT_ATOMS: atom_id res chain seq x y z
N MET A 1 -7.64 3.61 -3.47
CA MET A 1 -6.81 2.75 -4.35
C MET A 1 -7.18 1.31 -4.00
N ALA A 2 -7.67 0.51 -4.95
CA ALA A 2 -8.23 -0.82 -4.66
C ALA A 2 -7.13 -1.90 -4.75
N ILE A 3 -7.05 -2.78 -3.75
CA ILE A 3 -6.32 -4.05 -3.82
C ILE A 3 -7.22 -5.08 -4.50
N GLN A 4 -6.70 -5.81 -5.49
CA GLN A 4 -7.43 -6.81 -6.26
C GLN A 4 -6.98 -8.22 -5.85
N GLN A 5 -7.91 -9.08 -5.42
CA GLN A 5 -7.68 -10.49 -5.13
C GLN A 5 -8.69 -11.34 -5.92
N ALA A 6 -8.26 -12.49 -6.46
CA ALA A 6 -9.12 -13.41 -7.23
C ALA A 6 -8.95 -14.86 -6.72
N PHE A 7 -10.05 -15.57 -6.43
CA PHE A 7 -10.04 -17.01 -6.17
C PHE A 7 -11.37 -17.70 -6.54
N MET A 8 -11.30 -18.95 -7.00
CA MET A 8 -12.44 -19.85 -7.27
C MET A 8 -12.22 -21.21 -6.60
N VAL A 9 -13.17 -21.71 -5.78
CA VAL A 9 -13.35 -23.16 -5.48
C VAL A 9 -14.84 -23.47 -5.22
N LEU A 10 -15.24 -24.70 -5.62
CA LEU A 10 -16.58 -25.30 -5.71
C LEU A 10 -17.67 -24.83 -4.73
N GLY A 11 -18.79 -24.38 -5.30
CA GLY A 11 -20.15 -24.50 -4.72
C GLY A 11 -20.69 -23.26 -3.99
N ILE A 12 -19.81 -22.35 -3.58
CA ILE A 12 -20.15 -21.00 -3.16
C ILE A 12 -19.30 -20.08 -4.01
N VAL A 13 -19.91 -19.16 -4.76
CA VAL A 13 -19.19 -18.11 -5.47
C VAL A 13 -19.19 -16.91 -4.53
N PRO A 14 -18.11 -16.65 -3.77
CA PRO A 14 -17.92 -15.30 -3.25
C PRO A 14 -17.91 -14.36 -4.46
N PRO A 15 -18.35 -13.10 -4.33
CA PRO A 15 -18.19 -12.13 -5.41
C PRO A 15 -16.76 -12.24 -5.97
N ASN A 16 -16.65 -12.28 -7.29
CA ASN A 16 -15.43 -12.52 -8.07
C ASN A 16 -14.29 -11.53 -7.79
N TYR A 17 -14.55 -10.54 -6.94
CA TYR A 17 -13.61 -9.63 -6.29
C TYR A 17 -14.32 -9.02 -5.07
N GLU A 18 -13.54 -8.60 -4.09
CA GLU A 18 -13.99 -7.73 -3.00
C GLU A 18 -13.13 -6.47 -2.99
N THR A 19 -13.74 -5.31 -2.81
CA THR A 19 -13.04 -4.02 -2.79
C THR A 19 -13.18 -3.36 -1.43
N TYR A 20 -12.04 -2.95 -0.88
CA TYR A 20 -11.96 -2.14 0.32
C TYR A 20 -11.46 -0.74 -0.06
N GLU A 21 -12.38 0.22 -0.12
CA GLU A 21 -12.08 1.58 -0.60
C GLU A 21 -11.75 2.57 0.51
N THR A 22 -12.11 2.23 1.75
CA THR A 22 -11.83 3.05 2.93
C THR A 22 -10.49 2.62 3.54
N PRO A 23 -9.62 3.55 3.96
CA PRO A 23 -8.44 3.19 4.73
C PRO A 23 -8.79 2.47 6.02
N GLY A 24 -8.05 1.41 6.36
CA GLY A 24 -8.34 0.57 7.50
C GLY A 24 -7.80 -0.84 7.38
N THR A 25 -8.07 -1.66 8.39
CA THR A 25 -7.68 -3.07 8.43
C THR A 25 -8.89 -3.97 8.18
N TYR A 26 -8.70 -4.97 7.33
CA TYR A 26 -9.70 -5.93 6.90
C TYR A 26 -9.15 -7.35 7.11
N SER A 27 -10.05 -8.30 7.36
CA SER A 27 -9.71 -9.72 7.47
C SER A 27 -10.19 -10.46 6.24
N VAL A 28 -9.27 -11.17 5.60
CA VAL A 28 -9.50 -11.91 4.36
C VAL A 28 -9.24 -13.38 4.61
N ASN A 29 -10.23 -14.22 4.35
CA ASN A 29 -10.09 -15.67 4.46
C ASN A 29 -9.54 -16.25 3.16
N VAL A 30 -8.46 -17.02 3.25
CA VAL A 30 -7.96 -17.83 2.15
C VAL A 30 -9.00 -18.92 1.84
N PRO A 31 -9.50 -19.01 0.60
CA PRO A 31 -10.54 -19.98 0.27
C PRO A 31 -10.06 -21.44 0.43
N PRO A 32 -11.00 -22.39 0.60
CA PRO A 32 -10.67 -23.81 0.60
C PRO A 32 -9.92 -24.22 -0.68
N GLY A 33 -8.95 -25.12 -0.55
CA GLY A 33 -8.17 -25.65 -1.69
C GLY A 33 -7.06 -24.74 -2.19
N ILE A 34 -6.86 -23.57 -1.57
CA ILE A 34 -5.86 -22.59 -1.98
C ILE A 34 -4.63 -22.68 -1.09
N THR A 35 -3.48 -22.86 -1.73
CA THR A 35 -2.20 -23.04 -1.04
C THR A 35 -1.14 -22.02 -1.45
N GLU A 36 -1.40 -21.23 -2.50
CA GLU A 36 -0.51 -20.18 -2.98
C GLU A 36 -1.31 -18.95 -3.38
N VAL A 37 -0.78 -17.76 -3.11
CA VAL A 37 -1.35 -16.48 -3.53
C VAL A 37 -0.28 -15.55 -4.11
N SER A 38 -0.74 -14.63 -4.95
CA SER A 38 0.03 -13.45 -5.35
C SER A 38 -0.56 -12.22 -4.65
N ILE A 39 0.30 -11.34 -4.13
CA ILE A 39 -0.12 -10.15 -3.41
C ILE A 39 0.61 -8.94 -3.97
N MET A 40 -0.13 -7.86 -4.17
CA MET A 40 0.40 -6.53 -4.47
C MET A 40 -0.11 -5.54 -3.42
N ALA A 41 0.78 -4.72 -2.87
CA ALA A 41 0.40 -3.57 -2.07
C ALA A 41 1.09 -2.30 -2.57
N ILE A 42 0.33 -1.22 -2.56
CA ILE A 42 0.80 0.11 -2.91
C ILE A 42 0.55 1.02 -1.72
N GLY A 43 1.60 1.68 -1.23
CA GLY A 43 1.47 2.68 -0.16
C GLY A 43 0.69 3.90 -0.65
N ALA A 44 0.15 4.70 0.26
CA ALA A 44 -0.55 5.91 -0.12
C ALA A 44 0.43 7.04 -0.51
N GLY A 45 -0.02 7.99 -1.32
CA GLY A 45 0.76 9.20 -1.61
C GLY A 45 0.83 10.13 -0.39
N GLY A 46 1.94 10.85 -0.26
CA GLY A 46 2.09 11.92 0.74
C GLY A 46 1.31 13.18 0.36
N GLY A 47 0.98 14.00 1.36
CA GLY A 47 0.40 15.32 1.15
C GLY A 47 1.46 16.34 0.73
N GLY A 48 1.07 17.34 -0.07
CA GLY A 48 1.89 18.52 -0.34
C GLY A 48 1.48 19.71 0.55
N GLN A 49 2.38 20.68 0.73
CA GLN A 49 2.01 21.96 1.35
C GLN A 49 1.56 22.96 0.28
N ILE A 50 0.59 23.80 0.64
CA ILE A 50 0.06 24.87 -0.22
C ILE A 50 0.91 26.12 0.02
N GLU A 51 2.16 26.07 -0.43
CA GLU A 51 3.12 27.18 -0.39
C GLU A 51 3.97 27.20 -1.67
N SER A 52 4.28 28.40 -2.16
CA SER A 52 5.10 28.58 -3.36
C SER A 52 6.51 28.06 -3.15
N GLY A 53 7.00 27.22 -4.06
CA GLY A 53 8.35 26.65 -3.99
C GLY A 53 8.47 25.40 -3.10
N VAL A 54 7.36 24.89 -2.55
CA VAL A 54 7.34 23.61 -1.83
C VAL A 54 6.99 22.47 -2.79
N ALA A 55 7.59 21.30 -2.58
CA ALA A 55 7.29 20.11 -3.37
C ALA A 55 5.89 19.56 -3.05
N GLY A 56 5.29 18.89 -4.03
CA GLY A 56 4.18 17.98 -3.75
C GLY A 56 4.64 16.82 -2.85
N GLY A 57 3.68 16.02 -2.37
CA GLY A 57 4.03 14.78 -1.68
C GLY A 57 4.64 13.73 -2.61
N GLY A 58 5.39 12.80 -2.04
CA GLY A 58 5.92 11.64 -2.77
C GLY A 58 4.82 10.62 -3.06
N GLY A 59 4.99 9.82 -4.11
CA GLY A 59 4.13 8.67 -4.38
C GLY A 59 4.39 7.52 -3.40
N GLY A 60 3.40 6.68 -3.13
CA GLY A 60 3.63 5.47 -2.33
C GLY A 60 4.47 4.43 -3.07
N GLY A 61 5.12 3.54 -2.32
CA GLY A 61 5.86 2.42 -2.90
C GLY A 61 4.93 1.39 -3.51
N LEU A 62 5.44 0.57 -4.42
CA LEU A 62 4.76 -0.63 -4.91
C LEU A 62 5.60 -1.85 -4.55
N ILE A 63 4.95 -2.82 -3.89
CA ILE A 63 5.50 -4.13 -3.63
C ILE A 63 4.56 -5.16 -4.24
N TRP A 64 5.11 -6.09 -5.00
CA TRP A 64 4.40 -7.31 -5.37
C TRP A 64 5.25 -8.51 -4.97
N SER A 65 4.59 -9.61 -4.60
CA SER A 65 5.24 -10.90 -4.42
C SER A 65 4.31 -12.03 -4.87
N ASP A 66 4.86 -12.98 -5.62
CA ASP A 66 4.19 -14.19 -6.10
C ASP A 66 4.60 -15.41 -5.29
N ASN A 67 3.91 -16.53 -5.52
CA ASN A 67 4.20 -17.83 -4.91
C ASN A 67 4.27 -17.78 -3.37
N ILE A 68 3.40 -16.98 -2.74
CA ILE A 68 3.31 -16.91 -1.28
C ILE A 68 2.52 -18.12 -0.80
N SER A 69 3.17 -19.01 -0.05
CA SER A 69 2.50 -20.16 0.55
C SER A 69 1.53 -19.74 1.65
N VAL A 70 0.30 -20.22 1.53
CA VAL A 70 -0.80 -20.03 2.48
C VAL A 70 -1.45 -21.36 2.81
N SER A 71 -2.21 -21.41 3.91
CA SER A 71 -3.07 -22.55 4.23
C SER A 71 -4.52 -22.26 3.84
N PRO A 72 -5.28 -23.26 3.36
CA PRO A 72 -6.72 -23.11 3.19
C PRO A 72 -7.39 -22.68 4.50
N SER A 73 -8.31 -21.73 4.44
CA SER A 73 -8.97 -21.09 5.60
C SER A 73 -8.06 -20.28 6.53
N GLU A 74 -6.80 -20.01 6.14
CA GLU A 74 -5.96 -19.03 6.82
C GLU A 74 -6.60 -17.64 6.74
N VAL A 75 -6.51 -16.85 7.82
CA VAL A 75 -6.98 -15.48 7.83
C VAL A 75 -5.80 -14.55 7.67
N LEU A 76 -5.86 -13.70 6.65
CA LEU A 76 -4.89 -12.65 6.38
C LEU A 76 -5.45 -11.29 6.80
N GLU A 77 -4.62 -10.47 7.40
CA GLU A 77 -4.94 -9.07 7.68
C GLU A 77 -4.43 -8.20 6.53
N VAL A 78 -5.36 -7.54 5.86
CA VAL A 78 -5.09 -6.58 4.77
C VAL A 78 -5.31 -5.18 5.31
N HIS A 79 -4.29 -4.34 5.24
CA HIS A 79 -4.38 -2.95 5.65
C HIS A 79 -4.22 -2.01 4.46
N VAL A 80 -5.15 -1.06 4.35
CA VAL A 80 -5.16 -0.01 3.33
C VAL A 80 -4.73 1.30 3.98
N GLY A 81 -3.59 1.83 3.52
CA GLY A 81 -3.04 3.09 4.02
C GLY A 81 -3.89 4.30 3.66
N ALA A 82 -4.03 5.23 4.60
CA ALA A 82 -4.69 6.51 4.35
C ALA A 82 -3.83 7.43 3.49
N ALA A 83 -4.45 8.24 2.61
CA ALA A 83 -3.73 9.29 1.90
C ALA A 83 -3.13 10.31 2.88
N GLY A 84 -1.93 10.81 2.55
CA GLY A 84 -1.36 11.94 3.26
C GLY A 84 -2.23 13.17 3.08
N THR A 85 -2.36 13.98 4.12
CA THR A 85 -3.15 15.22 4.08
C THR A 85 -2.26 16.39 3.68
N GLY A 86 -2.75 17.19 2.73
CA GLY A 86 -2.14 18.48 2.42
C GLY A 86 -2.56 19.53 3.45
N GLU A 87 -1.73 20.54 3.64
CA GLU A 87 -1.99 21.63 4.58
C GLU A 87 -1.65 22.98 3.96
N SER A 88 -2.30 24.03 4.48
CA SER A 88 -1.97 25.42 4.13
C SER A 88 -0.60 25.82 4.71
N ALA A 89 -0.02 26.94 4.29
CA ALA A 89 1.33 27.40 4.64
C ALA A 89 1.69 27.40 6.15
N THR A 90 0.71 27.38 7.06
CA THR A 90 0.93 27.33 8.52
C THR A 90 0.83 25.92 9.13
N GLY A 91 0.47 24.91 8.33
CA GLY A 91 0.28 23.53 8.75
C GLY A 91 1.37 22.58 8.23
N ILE A 92 1.43 21.38 8.82
CA ILE A 92 2.40 20.34 8.45
C ILE A 92 1.67 19.35 7.54
N ALA A 93 2.13 19.21 6.29
CA ALA A 93 1.62 18.15 5.43
C ALA A 93 2.01 16.78 5.98
N HIS A 94 1.17 15.77 5.77
CA HIS A 94 1.37 14.44 6.34
C HIS A 94 1.77 13.41 5.28
N THR A 95 2.69 12.51 5.66
CA THR A 95 3.11 11.35 4.88
C THR A 95 1.94 10.38 4.66
N GLY A 96 1.95 9.70 3.51
CA GLY A 96 0.96 8.67 3.20
C GLY A 96 1.08 7.46 4.14
N GLY A 97 -0.05 6.87 4.48
CA GLY A 97 -0.13 5.61 5.19
C GLY A 97 0.42 4.45 4.35
N GLU A 98 0.92 3.44 5.04
CA GLU A 98 1.36 2.20 4.44
C GLU A 98 0.21 1.27 4.10
N SER A 99 0.41 0.40 3.12
CA SER A 99 -0.50 -0.70 2.82
C SER A 99 0.25 -2.02 3.00
N TYR A 100 -0.37 -3.00 3.63
CA TYR A 100 0.29 -4.28 3.90
C TYR A 100 -0.66 -5.45 3.90
N VAL A 101 -0.07 -6.64 3.76
CA VAL A 101 -0.73 -7.88 4.13
C VAL A 101 0.14 -8.60 5.15
N ARG A 102 -0.47 -9.06 6.23
CA ARG A 102 0.21 -9.83 7.27
C ARG A 102 -0.65 -10.98 7.75
N ARG A 103 -0.02 -11.96 8.37
CA ARG A 103 -0.71 -13.04 9.07
C ARG A 103 -1.23 -12.56 10.42
N GLN A 104 -2.23 -13.26 10.98
CA GLN A 104 -2.78 -12.94 12.31
C GLN A 104 -1.77 -13.02 13.46
N ASN A 105 -0.64 -13.71 13.27
CA ASN A 105 0.46 -13.74 14.24
C ASN A 105 1.32 -12.45 14.21
N GLY A 106 0.98 -11.46 13.38
CA GLY A 106 1.69 -10.20 13.23
C GLY A 106 2.82 -10.20 12.19
N GLU A 107 3.08 -11.35 11.55
CA GLU A 107 4.13 -11.48 10.55
C GLU A 107 3.72 -10.85 9.21
N TYR A 108 4.44 -9.81 8.79
CA TYR A 108 4.21 -9.17 7.50
C TYR A 108 4.59 -10.12 6.36
N ILE A 109 3.65 -10.34 5.44
CA ILE A 109 3.92 -10.98 4.16
C ILE A 109 4.63 -9.98 3.26
N LEU A 110 4.02 -8.80 3.11
CA LEU A 110 4.60 -7.64 2.46
C LEU A 110 4.05 -6.35 3.06
N ARG A 111 4.83 -5.29 2.95
CA ARG A 111 4.52 -3.97 3.51
C ARG A 111 5.04 -2.91 2.56
N SER A 112 4.14 -2.08 2.05
CA SER A 112 4.44 -0.98 1.15
C SER A 112 4.26 0.35 1.88
N TYR A 113 5.33 1.13 2.00
CA TYR A 113 5.30 2.39 2.72
C TYR A 113 4.66 3.49 1.87
N GLY A 114 3.96 4.42 2.51
CA GLY A 114 3.47 5.62 1.84
C GLY A 114 4.59 6.60 1.49
N GLY A 115 4.29 7.53 0.60
CA GLY A 115 5.21 8.58 0.18
C GLY A 115 5.29 9.70 1.21
N ASN A 116 6.46 10.31 1.34
CA ASN A 116 6.71 11.39 2.29
C ASN A 116 5.88 12.63 1.97
N SER A 117 5.51 13.38 3.01
CA SER A 117 4.99 14.73 2.85
C SER A 117 5.99 15.64 2.15
N GLY A 118 5.48 16.54 1.29
CA GLY A 118 6.27 17.63 0.73
C GLY A 118 6.50 18.72 1.79
N ILE A 119 7.63 18.63 2.49
CA ILE A 119 8.12 19.69 3.40
C ILE A 119 9.39 20.25 2.75
N GLY A 120 9.34 21.50 2.29
CA GLY A 120 10.41 22.11 1.52
C GLY A 120 10.51 21.58 0.08
N ASN A 121 11.70 21.59 -0.51
CA ASN A 121 11.83 21.45 -1.97
C ASN A 121 11.78 20.01 -2.48
N THR A 122 11.72 19.00 -1.62
CA THR A 122 11.71 17.58 -2.04
C THR A 122 10.78 16.73 -1.19
N ALA A 123 10.20 15.71 -1.80
CA ALA A 123 9.52 14.61 -1.12
C ALA A 123 9.95 13.28 -1.75
N PHE A 124 10.33 12.31 -0.92
CA PHE A 124 10.67 10.98 -1.39
C PHE A 124 9.44 10.10 -1.52
N GLY A 125 9.42 9.27 -2.55
CA GLY A 125 8.43 8.21 -2.67
C GLY A 125 8.67 7.09 -1.65
N GLY A 126 7.59 6.40 -1.30
CA GLY A 126 7.64 5.25 -0.40
C GLY A 126 8.40 4.08 -1.00
N ILE A 127 8.98 3.24 -0.15
CA ILE A 127 9.59 1.96 -0.53
C ILE A 127 8.73 0.85 0.11
N GLY A 128 9.33 -0.20 0.63
CA GLY A 128 8.63 -1.33 1.24
C GLY A 128 9.53 -2.55 1.30
N LEU A 129 8.92 -3.68 1.66
CA LEU A 129 9.58 -4.97 1.81
C LEU A 129 8.59 -6.12 1.63
N TYR A 130 9.10 -7.29 1.28
CA TYR A 130 8.38 -8.56 1.32
C TYR A 130 9.24 -9.61 2.02
N ASN A 131 8.63 -10.46 2.84
CA ASN A 131 9.33 -11.52 3.58
C ASN A 131 9.05 -12.92 3.02
N PHE A 132 8.06 -13.05 2.14
CA PHE A 132 7.62 -14.32 1.55
C PHE A 132 7.44 -14.18 0.04
N GLY A 133 7.63 -15.30 -0.66
CA GLY A 133 7.52 -15.35 -2.11
C GLY A 133 8.76 -14.80 -2.83
N ASN A 134 8.60 -14.48 -4.10
CA ASN A 134 9.66 -14.01 -5.02
C ASN A 134 9.26 -12.68 -5.68
N GLY A 135 9.19 -11.63 -4.86
CA GLY A 135 8.66 -10.34 -5.25
C GLY A 135 9.65 -9.31 -5.82
N LYS A 136 9.11 -8.13 -6.08
CA LYS A 136 9.85 -6.92 -6.45
C LYS A 136 9.41 -5.73 -5.60
N ILE A 137 10.37 -4.88 -5.32
CA ILE A 137 10.18 -3.57 -4.70
C ILE A 137 10.38 -2.48 -5.74
N VAL A 138 9.42 -1.56 -5.83
CA VAL A 138 9.48 -0.37 -6.68
C VAL A 138 9.24 0.85 -5.81
N GLN A 139 10.20 1.77 -5.79
CA GLN A 139 10.06 3.04 -5.09
C GLN A 139 9.02 3.92 -5.78
N GLY A 140 8.21 4.62 -4.98
CA GLY A 140 7.27 5.62 -5.47
C GLY A 140 7.96 6.84 -6.09
N GLY A 141 7.19 7.65 -6.82
CA GLY A 141 7.72 8.87 -7.44
C GLY A 141 8.19 9.89 -6.39
N ASN A 142 9.38 10.45 -6.61
CA ASN A 142 9.84 11.60 -5.83
C ASN A 142 9.24 12.89 -6.43
N SER A 143 8.99 13.88 -5.57
CA SER A 143 8.58 15.22 -5.96
C SER A 143 9.72 16.20 -5.69
N ASN A 144 9.92 17.18 -6.59
CA ASN A 144 10.93 18.22 -6.46
C ASN A 144 10.37 19.58 -6.95
N SER A 145 10.58 20.64 -6.19
CA SER A 145 10.18 22.01 -6.48
C SER A 145 11.37 22.90 -6.86
N THR A 146 12.30 22.38 -7.66
CA THR A 146 13.32 23.23 -8.28
C THR A 146 12.66 24.11 -9.32
N ASN A 147 12.53 25.40 -9.00
CA ASN A 147 12.16 26.47 -9.93
C ASN A 147 13.26 26.63 -10.99
N THR A 148 13.35 25.70 -11.93
CA THR A 148 14.12 25.90 -13.17
C THR A 148 13.18 26.51 -14.20
N GLN A 149 13.02 27.83 -14.13
CA GLN A 149 12.63 28.66 -15.28
C GLN A 149 13.89 29.07 -16.03
#